data_AF-A0A6I1I2A9-F1
#
_entry.id   AF-A0A6I1I2A9-F1
#
_cell.length_a   1.000
_cell.length_b   1.000
_cell.length_c   1.000
_cell.angle_alpha   90.00
_cell.angle_beta   90.00
_cell.angle_gamma   90.00
#
_symmetry.space_group_name_H-M   'P 1'
#
loop_
_entity.id
_entity.type
_entity.pdbx_description
1 polymer ?
#
loop_
_entity_poly.entity_id
_entity_poly.type
_entity_poly.pdbx_seq_one_letter_code
_entity_poly.pdbx_strand_id
1 'polypeptide(L)'
;MAFFSRDYEVFLLLAAPDAAPLWESAQWTPFAASLDGIVAQAGTRGKAGVRSLQYTPKGKPVSFGRLGWDEKSHAKWTHGPATTEARFMSLEAWAPAWTICEKDGQAPDLFLALVNESLLGLAGKPLQFGQRLVCAIATDLGPAAAATVRQSLAQLAAQQDAVIFAHTRRQWGSASPYGGFTHAIQDMPIGGLFRQDDPHAHPLDGEAFSEPWTRIGPA
;
A
#
# COMPACT_ATOMS: atom_id res chain seq x y z
N MET A 1 -22.44 10.89 2.92
CA MET A 1 -22.01 9.64 2.26
C MET A 1 -21.64 8.64 3.33
N ALA A 2 -21.86 7.34 3.11
CA ALA A 2 -21.38 6.34 4.04
C ALA A 2 -19.85 6.27 3.98
N PHE A 3 -19.17 5.95 5.09
CA PHE A 3 -17.71 5.87 5.20
C PHE A 3 -17.05 5.16 3.99
N PHE A 4 -17.69 4.07 3.54
CA PHE A 4 -17.18 3.17 2.51
C PHE A 4 -17.55 3.55 1.06
N SER A 5 -18.46 4.50 0.83
CA SER A 5 -19.03 4.74 -0.50
C SER A 5 -18.27 5.77 -1.34
N ARG A 6 -17.11 6.25 -0.87
CA ARG A 6 -16.31 7.25 -1.59
C ARG A 6 -15.47 6.58 -2.67
N ASP A 7 -15.38 7.22 -3.83
CA ASP A 7 -14.66 6.71 -5.01
C ASP A 7 -13.16 7.02 -4.96
N TYR A 8 -12.35 6.05 -5.34
CA TYR A 8 -10.89 6.12 -5.37
C TYR A 8 -10.34 5.70 -6.74
N GLU A 9 -9.28 6.39 -7.16
CA GLU A 9 -8.31 5.81 -8.08
C GLU A 9 -7.40 4.89 -7.25
N VAL A 10 -7.31 3.62 -7.63
CA VAL A 10 -6.53 2.60 -6.92
C VAL A 10 -5.44 2.08 -7.85
N PHE A 11 -4.21 2.10 -7.37
CA PHE A 11 -3.02 1.64 -8.06
C PHE A 11 -2.46 0.41 -7.38
N LEU A 12 -2.02 -0.55 -8.19
CA LEU A 12 -1.35 -1.76 -7.78
C LEU A 12 0.03 -1.81 -8.40
N LEU A 13 1.04 -2.09 -7.58
CA LEU A 13 2.40 -2.38 -8.00
C LEU A 13 2.82 -3.71 -7.38
N LEU A 14 3.19 -4.67 -8.23
CA LEU A 14 3.83 -5.92 -7.84
C LEU A 14 5.29 -5.86 -8.29
N ALA A 15 6.22 -5.73 -7.35
CA ALA A 15 7.65 -5.59 -7.64
C ALA A 15 8.25 -6.93 -8.08
N ALA A 16 9.33 -6.92 -8.88
CA ALA A 16 10.04 -8.15 -9.23
C ALA A 16 10.42 -8.98 -7.97
N PRO A 17 10.51 -10.32 -8.08
CA PRO A 17 10.86 -11.20 -6.95
C PRO A 17 12.14 -10.82 -6.21
N ASP A 18 13.11 -10.28 -6.95
CA ASP A 18 14.45 -9.90 -6.52
C ASP A 18 14.64 -8.38 -6.42
N ALA A 19 13.57 -7.59 -6.58
CA ALA A 19 13.61 -6.15 -6.44
C ALA A 19 14.10 -5.73 -5.05
N ALA A 20 14.87 -4.63 -4.99
CA ALA A 20 15.37 -4.08 -3.74
C ALA A 20 14.20 -3.76 -2.78
N PRO A 21 14.23 -4.19 -1.50
CA PRO A 21 13.08 -4.03 -0.63
C PRO A 21 12.71 -2.57 -0.40
N LEU A 22 11.44 -2.23 -0.57
CA LEU A 22 10.89 -0.90 -0.38
C LEU A 22 10.93 -0.42 1.07
N TRP A 23 11.13 -1.34 2.03
CA TRP A 23 11.36 -0.98 3.43
C TRP A 23 12.83 -0.64 3.73
N GLU A 24 13.75 -0.77 2.77
CA GLU A 24 15.09 -0.18 2.88
C GLU A 24 15.00 1.33 2.73
N SER A 25 15.69 2.08 3.60
CA SER A 25 15.64 3.54 3.64
C SER A 25 16.07 4.17 2.31
N ALA A 26 17.04 3.57 1.63
CA ALA A 26 17.49 4.04 0.32
C ALA A 26 16.41 3.94 -0.77
N GLN A 27 15.46 3.02 -0.64
CA GLN A 27 14.32 2.84 -1.56
C GLN A 27 13.11 3.66 -1.09
N TRP A 28 12.81 3.61 0.21
CA TRP A 28 11.63 4.27 0.79
C TRP A 28 11.72 5.80 0.75
N THR A 29 12.84 6.38 1.18
CA THR A 29 12.93 7.83 1.42
C THR A 29 12.67 8.67 0.17
N PRO A 30 13.27 8.37 -1.01
CA PRO A 30 12.97 9.11 -2.23
C PRO A 30 11.50 8.96 -2.67
N PHE A 31 10.94 7.75 -2.53
CA PHE A 31 9.54 7.50 -2.86
C PHE A 31 8.59 8.28 -1.93
N ALA A 32 8.82 8.24 -0.62
CA ALA A 32 8.01 8.97 0.34
C ALA A 32 8.04 10.48 0.08
N ALA A 33 9.23 11.04 -0.15
CA ALA A 33 9.41 12.45 -0.48
C ALA A 33 8.64 12.85 -1.76
N SER A 34 8.56 11.96 -2.76
CA SER A 34 7.78 12.22 -3.98
C SER A 34 6.27 12.36 -3.73
N LEU A 35 5.77 11.88 -2.60
CA LEU A 35 4.35 11.95 -2.22
C LEU A 35 4.05 13.07 -1.21
N ASP A 36 5.05 13.76 -0.66
CA ASP A 36 4.87 14.74 0.42
C ASP A 36 3.82 15.81 0.11
N GLY A 37 3.83 16.35 -1.12
CA GLY A 37 2.85 17.34 -1.56
C GLY A 37 1.42 16.81 -1.55
N ILE A 38 1.21 15.56 -1.97
CA ILE A 38 -0.11 14.90 -1.97
C ILE A 38 -0.52 14.51 -0.57
N VAL A 39 0.40 14.04 0.27
CA VAL A 39 0.11 13.73 1.67
C VAL A 39 -0.30 14.99 2.43
N ALA A 40 0.35 16.13 2.17
CA ALA A 40 -0.04 17.41 2.74
C ALA A 40 -1.45 17.84 2.30
N GLN A 41 -1.78 17.68 1.00
CA GLN A 41 -3.11 17.97 0.46
C GLN A 41 -4.20 17.05 1.07
N ALA A 42 -3.94 15.74 1.10
CA ALA A 42 -4.79 14.71 1.70
C ALA A 42 -4.88 14.83 3.23
N GLY A 43 -3.91 15.51 3.87
CA GLY A 43 -3.85 15.74 5.30
C GLY A 43 -4.62 16.98 5.78
N THR A 44 -5.37 17.66 4.92
CA THR A 44 -6.13 18.87 5.28
C THR A 44 -7.18 18.62 6.38
N ARG A 45 -7.72 17.41 6.46
CA ARG A 45 -8.65 16.97 7.52
C ARG A 45 -7.95 16.51 8.79
N GLY A 46 -6.64 16.25 8.74
CA GLY A 46 -5.88 15.75 9.88
C GLY A 46 -4.51 15.18 9.48
N LYS A 47 -3.62 15.05 10.48
CA LYS A 47 -2.27 14.54 10.25
C LYS A 47 -2.29 13.13 9.65
N ALA A 48 -1.41 12.90 8.69
CA ALA A 48 -1.14 11.57 8.18
C ALA A 48 -0.52 10.67 9.26
N GLY A 49 -0.79 9.37 9.17
CA GLY A 49 -0.29 8.36 10.09
C GLY A 49 0.30 7.18 9.35
N VAL A 50 1.28 6.53 9.97
CA VAL A 50 1.95 5.33 9.45
C VAL A 50 1.89 4.23 10.50
N ARG A 51 1.73 2.98 10.05
CA ARG A 51 1.79 1.78 10.88
C ARG A 51 2.66 0.76 10.18
N SER A 52 3.77 0.37 10.82
CA SER A 52 4.62 -0.72 10.34
C SER A 52 4.48 -1.93 11.26
N LEU A 53 4.28 -3.10 10.68
CA LEU A 53 4.33 -4.38 11.37
C LEU A 53 5.68 -5.03 11.06
N GLN A 54 6.49 -5.21 12.11
CA GLN A 54 7.79 -5.87 12.00
C GLN A 54 8.02 -6.76 13.21
N TYR A 55 8.91 -7.73 13.04
CA TYR A 55 9.29 -8.68 14.09
C TYR A 55 10.79 -8.65 14.32
N THR A 56 11.21 -8.69 15.58
CA THR A 56 12.60 -8.95 15.95
C THR A 56 13.07 -10.33 15.43
N PRO A 57 14.38 -10.62 15.38
CA PRO A 57 14.87 -11.96 15.00
C PRO A 57 14.28 -13.10 15.84
N LYS A 58 13.89 -12.78 17.09
CA LYS A 58 13.23 -13.72 18.03
C LYS A 58 11.71 -13.84 17.82
N GLY A 59 11.16 -13.25 16.76
CA GLY A 59 9.74 -13.32 16.42
C GLY A 59 8.82 -12.41 17.25
N LYS A 60 9.35 -11.50 18.06
CA LYS A 60 8.52 -10.55 18.83
C LYS A 60 8.15 -9.32 17.99
N PRO A 61 6.89 -8.83 18.02
CA PRO A 61 6.52 -7.59 17.36
C PRO A 61 7.35 -6.39 17.85
N VAL A 62 7.75 -5.51 16.94
CA VAL A 62 8.44 -4.25 17.25
C VAL A 62 7.39 -3.16 17.48
N SER A 63 7.51 -2.42 18.59
CA SER A 63 6.62 -1.29 18.89
C SER A 63 7.26 0.03 18.48
N PHE A 64 6.67 0.70 17.50
CA PHE A 64 7.14 2.00 17.01
C PHE A 64 6.43 3.22 17.63
N GLY A 65 5.34 2.98 18.37
CA GLY A 65 4.45 4.03 18.84
C GLY A 65 3.73 4.74 17.69
N ARG A 66 3.41 6.02 17.87
CA ARG A 66 2.78 6.84 16.82
C ARG A 66 3.83 7.28 15.81
N LEU A 67 3.61 6.93 14.55
CA LEU A 67 4.41 7.36 13.41
C LEU A 67 3.60 8.31 12.54
N GLY A 68 4.23 9.42 12.14
CA GLY A 68 3.70 10.34 11.13
C GLY A 68 4.25 10.05 9.74
N TRP A 69 3.79 10.82 8.76
CA TRP A 69 4.45 10.94 7.47
C TRP A 69 5.51 12.04 7.56
N ASP A 70 6.70 11.67 8.05
CA ASP A 70 7.83 12.57 8.21
C ASP A 70 9.13 11.75 8.28
N GLU A 71 10.25 12.40 7.96
CA GLU A 71 11.59 11.78 7.92
C GLU A 71 11.95 11.06 9.22
N LYS A 72 11.65 11.68 10.37
CA LYS A 72 11.93 11.11 11.70
C LYS A 72 11.16 9.82 11.93
N SER A 73 9.91 9.75 11.47
CA SER A 73 9.06 8.57 11.59
C SER A 73 9.50 7.49 10.61
N HIS A 74 9.84 7.84 9.36
CA HIS A 74 10.37 6.90 8.38
C HIS A 74 11.66 6.23 8.87
N ALA A 75 12.62 7.01 9.36
CA ALA A 75 13.89 6.51 9.87
C ALA A 75 13.78 5.50 11.03
N LYS A 76 12.64 5.48 11.76
CA LYS A 76 12.42 4.52 12.86
C LYS A 76 12.13 3.11 12.37
N TRP A 77 11.46 2.96 11.23
CA TRP A 77 10.94 1.66 10.78
C TRP A 77 11.62 1.18 9.50
N THR A 78 12.12 2.07 8.64
CA THR A 78 12.89 1.66 7.46
C THR A 78 14.20 1.01 7.88
N HIS A 79 14.63 0.01 7.12
CA HIS A 79 15.91 -0.66 7.31
C HIS A 79 17.05 0.18 6.75
N GLY A 80 18.18 0.12 7.43
CA GLY A 80 19.39 0.86 7.15
C GLY A 80 20.44 0.42 8.16
N PRO A 81 21.68 0.95 8.11
CA PRO A 81 22.77 0.43 8.94
C PRO A 81 22.47 0.39 10.46
N ALA A 82 21.55 1.23 10.95
CA ALA A 82 21.16 1.31 12.34
C ALA A 82 19.92 0.45 12.73
N THR A 83 19.21 -0.14 11.76
CA THR A 83 17.87 -0.76 11.94
C THR A 83 17.70 -2.12 11.25
N THR A 84 18.80 -2.81 10.91
CA THR A 84 18.83 -4.00 10.02
C THR A 84 18.28 -5.31 10.60
N GLU A 85 18.09 -5.45 11.91
CA GLU A 85 17.77 -6.77 12.50
C GLU A 85 16.27 -7.10 12.50
N ALA A 86 15.40 -6.13 12.25
CA ALA A 86 13.97 -6.38 12.20
C ALA A 86 13.57 -7.07 10.89
N ARG A 87 12.58 -7.96 10.94
CA ARG A 87 11.92 -8.55 9.78
C ARG A 87 10.69 -7.74 9.45
N PHE A 88 10.70 -7.04 8.32
CA PHE A 88 9.56 -6.27 7.85
C PHE A 88 8.46 -7.19 7.31
N MET A 89 7.22 -7.01 7.79
CA MET A 89 6.04 -7.75 7.33
C MET A 89 5.17 -6.87 6.43
N SER A 90 4.73 -5.72 6.95
CA SER A 90 3.87 -4.80 6.22
C SER A 90 3.96 -3.36 6.73
N LEU A 91 3.46 -2.45 5.90
CA LEU A 91 3.24 -1.05 6.20
C LEU A 91 1.85 -0.66 5.74
N GLU A 92 1.20 0.20 6.50
CA GLU A 92 0.06 0.98 6.06
C GLU A 92 0.31 2.45 6.39
N ALA A 93 -0.15 3.34 5.50
CA ALA A 93 -0.13 4.77 5.68
C ALA A 93 -1.47 5.37 5.24
N TRP A 94 -1.94 6.36 5.98
CA TRP A 94 -3.20 7.05 5.73
C TRP A 94 -3.00 8.55 5.86
N ALA A 95 -3.64 9.32 4.97
CA ALA A 95 -3.81 10.75 5.14
C ALA A 95 -5.31 11.09 4.97
N PRO A 96 -6.00 11.55 6.03
CA PRO A 96 -5.54 11.62 7.43
C PRO A 96 -5.38 10.23 8.07
N ALA A 97 -4.76 10.16 9.25
CA ALA A 97 -4.59 8.91 10.01
C ALA A 97 -5.91 8.16 10.26
N TRP A 98 -5.87 6.83 10.37
CA TRP A 98 -7.06 5.99 10.55
C TRP A 98 -7.95 6.38 11.74
N THR A 99 -7.36 6.83 12.86
CA THR A 99 -8.12 7.30 14.03
C THR A 99 -8.93 8.57 13.75
N ILE A 100 -8.46 9.43 12.85
CA ILE A 100 -9.21 10.60 12.38
C ILE A 100 -10.33 10.14 11.45
N CYS A 101 -10.03 9.20 10.55
CA CYS A 101 -11.01 8.61 9.64
C CYS A 101 -12.20 7.99 10.40
N GLU A 102 -11.92 7.22 11.46
CA GLU A 102 -12.95 6.62 12.33
C GLU A 102 -13.77 7.69 13.05
N LYS A 103 -13.10 8.69 13.63
CA LYS A 103 -13.77 9.78 14.34
C LYS A 103 -14.72 10.56 13.42
N ASP A 104 -14.29 10.83 12.19
CA ASP A 104 -15.03 11.64 11.23
C ASP A 104 -16.05 10.81 10.44
N GLY A 105 -16.03 9.48 10.57
CA GLY A 105 -16.88 8.59 9.78
C GLY A 105 -16.59 8.68 8.28
N GLN A 106 -15.32 8.95 7.89
CA GLN A 106 -14.89 9.06 6.50
C GLN A 106 -13.59 8.30 6.22
N ALA A 107 -13.53 7.57 5.12
CA ALA A 107 -12.33 6.93 4.62
C ALA A 107 -11.18 7.95 4.38
N PRO A 108 -9.90 7.51 4.37
CA PRO A 108 -8.77 8.41 4.15
C PRO A 108 -8.80 9.07 2.77
N ASP A 109 -8.22 10.24 2.61
CA ASP A 109 -8.07 10.88 1.30
C ASP A 109 -6.98 10.19 0.46
N LEU A 110 -5.93 9.71 1.13
CA LEU A 110 -4.86 8.87 0.56
C LEU A 110 -4.61 7.67 1.47
N PHE A 111 -4.50 6.49 0.88
CA PHE A 111 -4.10 5.26 1.53
C PHE A 111 -2.94 4.62 0.78
N LEU A 112 -2.01 4.01 1.51
CA LEU A 112 -0.94 3.20 0.96
C LEU A 112 -0.73 1.99 1.86
N ALA A 113 -0.55 0.82 1.24
CA ALA A 113 -0.14 -0.39 1.93
C ALA A 113 0.99 -1.07 1.15
N LEU A 114 1.94 -1.64 1.90
CA LEU A 114 3.07 -2.39 1.40
C LEU A 114 3.16 -3.71 2.17
N VAL A 115 3.36 -4.82 1.45
CA VAL A 115 3.48 -6.15 2.04
C VAL A 115 4.71 -6.87 1.48
N ASN A 116 5.42 -7.58 2.35
CA ASN A 116 6.51 -8.48 2.01
C ASN A 116 5.96 -9.90 1.74
N GLU A 117 5.93 -10.31 0.47
CA GLU A 117 5.33 -11.59 0.06
C GLU A 117 6.10 -12.80 0.62
N SER A 118 7.41 -12.67 0.84
CA SER A 118 8.25 -13.76 1.35
C SER A 118 7.84 -14.25 2.74
N LEU A 119 7.05 -13.47 3.48
CA LEU A 119 6.61 -13.80 4.84
C LEU A 119 5.15 -14.27 4.95
N LEU A 120 4.39 -14.33 3.85
CA LEU A 120 2.98 -14.76 3.84
C LEU A 120 2.80 -16.30 3.80
N GLY A 121 3.70 -17.05 4.43
CA GLY A 121 3.60 -18.51 4.52
C GLY A 121 4.07 -19.27 3.27
N LEU A 122 4.85 -18.62 2.41
CA LEU A 122 5.36 -19.17 1.14
C LEU A 122 6.80 -19.68 1.22
N ALA A 123 7.26 -20.09 2.41
CA ALA A 123 8.63 -20.52 2.62
C ALA A 123 9.03 -21.65 1.63
N GLY A 124 10.06 -21.39 0.82
CA GLY A 124 10.58 -22.35 -0.16
C GLY A 124 9.83 -22.40 -1.50
N LYS A 125 8.83 -21.54 -1.73
CA LYS A 125 8.16 -21.41 -3.03
C LYS A 125 8.79 -20.29 -3.89
N PRO A 126 8.87 -20.46 -5.23
CA PRO A 126 9.24 -19.37 -6.12
C PRO A 126 8.18 -18.27 -6.06
N LEU A 127 8.62 -17.02 -5.92
CA LEU A 127 7.73 -15.86 -5.97
C LEU A 127 7.70 -15.32 -7.40
N GLN A 128 6.52 -15.00 -7.91
CA GLN A 128 6.36 -14.20 -9.13
C GLN A 128 6.53 -12.68 -8.88
N PHE A 129 6.44 -12.24 -7.63
CA PHE A 129 6.68 -10.86 -7.19
C PHE A 129 7.10 -10.87 -5.72
N GLY A 130 8.03 -10.01 -5.33
CA GLY A 130 8.60 -10.02 -3.97
C GLY A 130 7.84 -9.13 -2.99
N GLN A 131 7.16 -8.11 -3.51
CA GLN A 131 6.51 -7.07 -2.74
C GLN A 131 5.24 -6.62 -3.44
N ARG A 132 4.22 -6.31 -2.64
CA ARG A 132 2.93 -5.79 -3.12
C ARG A 132 2.69 -4.43 -2.51
N LEU A 133 2.41 -3.46 -3.37
CA LEU A 133 2.01 -2.11 -2.97
C LEU A 133 0.64 -1.78 -3.55
N VAL A 134 -0.28 -1.38 -2.67
CA VAL A 134 -1.59 -0.84 -3.03
C VAL A 134 -1.62 0.61 -2.60
N CYS A 135 -2.00 1.52 -3.50
CA CYS A 135 -2.17 2.92 -3.17
C CYS A 135 -3.52 3.40 -3.71
N ALA A 136 -4.28 4.13 -2.88
CA ALA A 136 -5.57 4.66 -3.27
C ALA A 136 -5.66 6.13 -2.93
N ILE A 137 -6.16 6.92 -3.88
CA ILE A 137 -6.41 8.35 -3.70
C ILE A 137 -7.84 8.69 -4.07
N ALA A 138 -8.49 9.47 -3.22
CA ALA A 138 -9.87 9.85 -3.41
C ALA A 138 -10.04 10.72 -4.67
N THR A 139 -11.03 10.38 -5.49
CA THR A 139 -11.27 11.03 -6.79
C THR A 139 -11.66 12.51 -6.65
N ASP A 140 -12.24 12.89 -5.52
CA ASP A 140 -12.67 14.27 -5.21
C ASP A 140 -11.50 15.20 -4.80
N LEU A 141 -10.28 14.68 -4.60
CA LEU A 141 -9.05 15.51 -4.54
C LEU A 141 -8.66 16.08 -5.91
N GLY A 142 -9.30 15.60 -6.98
CA GLY A 142 -9.15 16.09 -8.34
C GLY A 142 -8.12 15.31 -9.16
N PRO A 143 -8.23 15.39 -10.51
CA PRO A 143 -7.43 14.59 -11.42
C PRO A 143 -5.92 14.88 -11.34
N ALA A 144 -5.53 16.10 -10.96
CA ALA A 144 -4.13 16.45 -10.76
C ALA A 144 -3.48 15.66 -9.60
N ALA A 145 -4.21 15.45 -8.50
CA ALA A 145 -3.71 14.69 -7.37
C ALA A 145 -3.48 13.21 -7.74
N ALA A 146 -4.45 12.61 -8.45
CA ALA A 146 -4.33 11.25 -8.98
C ALA A 146 -3.19 11.12 -10.00
N ALA A 147 -2.98 12.12 -10.87
CA ALA A 147 -1.87 12.14 -11.82
C ALA A 147 -0.50 12.17 -11.12
N THR A 148 -0.36 12.97 -10.05
CA THR A 148 0.87 13.01 -9.24
C THR A 148 1.16 11.65 -8.59
N VAL A 149 0.16 11.02 -7.95
CA VAL A 149 0.32 9.68 -7.37
C VAL A 149 0.72 8.66 -8.44
N ARG A 150 0.03 8.67 -9.58
CA ARG A 150 0.36 7.80 -10.71
C ARG A 150 1.80 8.00 -11.18
N GLN A 151 2.27 9.24 -11.27
CA GLN A 151 3.64 9.55 -11.71
C GLN A 151 4.68 9.03 -10.71
N SER A 152 4.49 9.27 -9.41
CA SER A 152 5.38 8.75 -8.36
C SER A 152 5.43 7.23 -8.37
N LEU A 153 4.28 6.56 -8.51
CA LEU A 153 4.20 5.10 -8.61
C LEU A 153 4.78 4.56 -9.92
N ALA A 154 4.69 5.29 -11.04
CA ALA A 154 5.32 4.88 -12.28
C ALA A 154 6.84 4.90 -12.18
N GLN A 155 7.41 5.91 -11.51
CA GLN A 155 8.85 5.97 -11.23
C GLN A 155 9.27 4.81 -10.32
N LEU A 156 8.48 4.55 -9.26
CA LEU A 156 8.73 3.41 -8.37
C LEU A 156 8.65 2.07 -9.11
N ALA A 157 7.65 1.90 -9.97
CA ALA A 157 7.45 0.69 -10.76
C ALA A 157 8.65 0.40 -11.66
N ALA A 158 9.19 1.42 -12.31
CA ALA A 158 10.41 1.28 -13.12
C ALA A 158 11.65 0.96 -12.27
N GLN A 159 11.77 1.53 -11.06
CA GLN A 159 12.89 1.24 -10.14
C GLN A 159 12.83 -0.17 -9.54
N GLN A 160 11.63 -0.75 -9.45
CA GLN A 160 11.35 -2.03 -8.82
C GLN A 160 11.12 -3.16 -9.84
N ASP A 161 11.39 -2.88 -11.12
CA ASP A 161 11.15 -3.77 -12.26
C ASP A 161 9.77 -4.45 -12.17
N ALA A 162 8.73 -3.65 -11.90
CA ALA A 162 7.43 -4.16 -11.52
C ALA A 162 6.84 -5.09 -12.59
N VAL A 163 6.52 -6.33 -12.19
CA VAL A 163 5.87 -7.32 -13.06
C VAL A 163 4.43 -6.96 -13.38
N ILE A 164 3.79 -6.19 -12.48
CA ILE A 164 2.49 -5.57 -12.68
C ILE A 164 2.54 -4.16 -12.14
N PHE A 165 2.21 -3.18 -12.97
CA PHE A 165 1.77 -1.86 -12.55
C PHE A 165 0.42 -1.58 -13.21
N ALA A 166 -0.62 -1.35 -12.42
CA ALA A 166 -1.99 -1.24 -12.93
C ALA A 166 -2.82 -0.28 -12.10
N HIS A 167 -3.96 0.15 -12.65
CA HIS A 167 -4.99 0.88 -11.91
C HIS A 167 -6.39 0.30 -12.11
N THR A 168 -7.24 0.62 -11.15
CA THR A 168 -8.68 0.46 -11.22
C THR A 168 -9.36 1.62 -10.49
N ARG A 169 -10.68 1.74 -10.64
CA ARG A 169 -11.50 2.69 -9.90
C ARG A 169 -12.57 1.95 -9.13
N ARG A 170 -12.68 2.24 -7.83
CA ARG A 170 -13.68 1.60 -6.95
C ARG A 170 -14.01 2.46 -5.75
N GLN A 171 -15.07 2.06 -5.05
CA GLN A 171 -15.39 2.62 -3.74
C GLN A 171 -14.44 2.07 -2.67
N TRP A 172 -14.28 2.82 -1.57
CA TRP A 172 -13.47 2.39 -0.43
C TRP A 172 -13.85 0.98 0.05
N GLY A 173 -15.14 0.68 0.10
CA GLY A 173 -15.67 -0.65 0.35
C GLY A 173 -17.11 -0.78 -0.10
N SER A 174 -17.75 -1.90 0.21
CA SER A 174 -19.13 -2.20 -0.17
C SER A 174 -19.98 -2.48 1.06
N ALA A 175 -21.25 -2.06 1.03
CA ALA A 175 -22.18 -2.34 2.12
C ALA A 175 -22.31 -3.85 2.33
N SER A 176 -22.21 -4.30 3.58
CA SER A 176 -22.43 -5.70 3.94
C SER A 176 -23.91 -5.94 4.27
N PRO A 177 -24.51 -7.05 3.81
CA PRO A 177 -25.87 -7.43 4.19
C PRO A 177 -26.03 -7.72 5.68
N TYR A 178 -24.92 -7.97 6.39
CA TYR A 178 -24.89 -8.22 7.83
C TYR A 178 -24.59 -6.95 8.66
N GLY A 179 -24.61 -5.78 8.02
CA GLY A 179 -24.21 -4.51 8.63
C GLY A 179 -22.71 -4.20 8.47
N GLY A 180 -22.37 -2.91 8.48
CA GLY A 180 -21.01 -2.44 8.21
C GLY A 180 -20.64 -2.46 6.72
N PHE A 181 -19.36 -2.69 6.42
CA PHE A 181 -18.84 -2.79 5.05
C PHE A 181 -17.82 -3.92 4.92
N THR A 182 -17.62 -4.37 3.69
CA THR A 182 -16.66 -5.41 3.30
C THR A 182 -15.93 -4.99 2.02
N HIS A 183 -14.99 -5.81 1.56
CA HIS A 183 -14.18 -5.56 0.35
C HIS A 183 -13.54 -4.17 0.40
N ALA A 184 -12.96 -3.82 1.54
CA ALA A 184 -12.33 -2.55 1.68
C ALA A 184 -11.02 -2.51 0.89
N ILE A 185 -10.62 -1.35 0.37
CA ILE A 185 -9.33 -1.20 -0.30
C ILE A 185 -8.18 -1.61 0.65
N GLN A 186 -8.31 -1.33 1.95
CA GLN A 186 -7.33 -1.74 2.96
C GLN A 186 -7.20 -3.26 3.13
N ASP A 187 -8.18 -4.05 2.66
CA ASP A 187 -8.13 -5.51 2.77
C ASP A 187 -7.27 -6.12 1.64
N MET A 188 -7.21 -5.46 0.47
CA MET A 188 -6.50 -5.90 -0.74
C MET A 188 -5.06 -6.40 -0.54
N PRO A 189 -4.23 -5.77 0.32
CA PRO A 189 -2.86 -6.22 0.52
C PRO A 189 -2.77 -7.64 1.07
N ILE A 190 -3.79 -8.09 1.80
CA ILE A 190 -3.83 -9.42 2.44
C ILE A 190 -4.83 -10.35 1.76
N GLY A 191 -5.97 -9.84 1.29
CA GLY A 191 -7.02 -10.64 0.65
C GLY A 191 -7.95 -9.83 -0.26
N GLY A 192 -8.66 -10.52 -1.15
CA GLY A 192 -9.61 -9.89 -2.08
C GLY A 192 -9.01 -9.28 -3.34
N LEU A 193 -7.68 -9.12 -3.43
CA LEU A 193 -7.01 -8.69 -4.66
C LEU A 193 -6.99 -9.79 -5.74
N PHE A 194 -6.60 -11.00 -5.34
CA PHE A 194 -6.49 -12.17 -6.23
C PHE A 194 -7.69 -13.10 -6.07
N ARG A 195 -8.05 -13.80 -7.14
CA ARG A 195 -9.12 -14.82 -7.12
C ARG A 195 -8.65 -16.12 -6.48
N GLN A 196 -7.38 -16.47 -6.66
CA GLN A 196 -6.76 -17.68 -6.15
C GLN A 196 -6.07 -17.42 -4.80
N ASP A 197 -6.04 -18.44 -3.95
CA ASP A 197 -5.40 -18.36 -2.63
C ASP A 197 -3.88 -18.19 -2.72
N ASP A 198 -3.24 -18.79 -3.74
CA ASP A 198 -1.79 -18.67 -4.00
C ASP A 198 -1.55 -17.93 -5.33
N PRO A 199 -1.35 -16.61 -5.32
CA PRO A 199 -1.13 -15.83 -6.54
C PRO A 199 0.21 -16.12 -7.22
N HIS A 200 1.13 -16.82 -6.55
CA HIS A 200 2.41 -17.19 -7.15
C HIS A 200 2.36 -18.52 -7.91
N ALA A 201 1.27 -19.29 -7.78
CA ALA A 201 1.08 -20.56 -8.48
C ALA A 201 0.48 -20.41 -9.89
N HIS A 202 0.04 -19.20 -10.28
CA HIS A 202 -0.70 -18.96 -11.52
C HIS A 202 -0.20 -17.72 -12.27
N PRO A 203 -0.27 -17.67 -13.61
CA PRO A 203 0.13 -16.48 -14.37
C PRO A 203 -0.57 -15.21 -13.89
N LEU A 204 0.17 -14.09 -13.81
CA LEU A 204 -0.36 -12.77 -13.42
C LEU A 204 -1.04 -12.06 -14.62
N ASP A 205 -2.06 -12.70 -15.18
CA ASP A 205 -2.89 -12.14 -16.24
C ASP A 205 -4.19 -11.51 -15.69
N GLY A 206 -5.10 -11.10 -16.58
CA GLY A 206 -6.35 -10.47 -16.18
C GLY A 206 -7.28 -11.37 -15.34
N GLU A 207 -7.13 -12.70 -15.43
CA GLU A 207 -7.95 -13.66 -14.68
C GLU A 207 -7.41 -13.93 -13.27
N ALA A 208 -6.18 -13.48 -12.97
CA ALA A 208 -5.60 -13.56 -11.62
C ALA A 208 -6.34 -12.66 -10.61
N PHE A 209 -6.93 -11.55 -11.08
CA PHE A 209 -7.48 -10.51 -10.20
C PHE A 209 -8.99 -10.66 -9.99
N SER A 210 -9.45 -10.37 -8.77
CA SER A 210 -10.87 -10.43 -8.40
C SER A 210 -11.75 -9.40 -9.10
N GLU A 211 -11.13 -8.36 -9.66
CA GLU A 211 -11.80 -7.30 -10.42
C GLU A 211 -10.94 -6.87 -11.61
N PRO A 212 -11.49 -6.13 -12.59
CA PRO A 212 -10.72 -5.62 -13.72
C PRO A 212 -9.66 -4.60 -13.30
N TRP A 213 -8.44 -4.77 -13.82
CA TRP A 213 -7.31 -3.84 -13.69
C TRP A 213 -6.79 -3.45 -15.07
N THR A 214 -6.50 -2.15 -15.25
CA THR A 214 -5.88 -1.63 -16.47
C THR A 214 -4.39 -1.41 -16.23
N ARG A 215 -3.54 -2.14 -16.95
CA ARG A 215 -2.07 -1.99 -16.86
C ARG A 215 -1.63 -0.58 -17.25
N ILE A 216 -0.64 -0.06 -16.53
CA ILE A 216 -0.01 1.24 -16.74
C ILE A 216 1.46 0.99 -17.09
N GLY A 217 1.85 1.26 -18.33
CA GLY A 217 3.23 1.03 -18.81
C GLY A 217 3.41 -0.29 -19.59
N PRO A 218 4.58 -0.50 -20.21
CA PRO A 218 4.86 -1.72 -20.97
C PRO A 218 5.07 -2.94 -20.06
N ALA A 219 4.68 -4.11 -20.57
CA ALA A 219 4.80 -5.42 -19.92
C ALA A 219 6.24 -5.95 -19.96
#